data_AF-A0A1F3EMI2-F1
#
_entry.id   AF-A0A1F3EMI2-F1
#
_cell.length_a   1.000
_cell.length_b   1.000
_cell.length_c   1.000
_cell.angle_alpha   90.00
_cell.angle_beta   90.00
_cell.angle_gamma   90.00
#
_symmetry.space_group_name_H-M   'P 1'
#
loop_
_entity.id
_entity.type
_entity.pdbx_description
1 polymer ?
#
loop_
_entity_poly.entity_id
_entity_poly.type
_entity_poly.pdbx_seq_one_letter_code
_entity_poly.pdbx_strand_id
1 'polypeptide(L)'
;MKNYNNSVNERIEQAHDARIDKLFWIAASTGSDELAEFLNEDLDDENWEELFPELVENENYEEYKEDGELITMLIDNDKLGFLARVSIPRCYNFRYDGENISNYSSNQGHRRLRYIYAESPEELITAIEIVADEVFEDYKAIDLKEKSKQTKP
;
A
#
# COMPACT_ATOMS: atom_id res chain seq x y z
N MET A 1 4.48 -12.81 -27.83
CA MET A 1 3.71 -12.10 -26.80
C MET A 1 4.34 -12.42 -25.45
N LYS A 2 5.02 -11.47 -24.80
CA LYS A 2 5.26 -11.59 -23.35
C LYS A 2 3.87 -11.66 -22.70
N ASN A 3 3.61 -12.67 -21.89
CA ASN A 3 2.35 -12.79 -21.17
C ASN A 3 2.16 -11.54 -20.31
N TYR A 4 1.01 -10.87 -20.41
CA TYR A 4 0.66 -9.71 -19.59
C TYR A 4 0.86 -10.02 -18.09
N ASN A 5 0.52 -11.24 -17.66
CA ASN A 5 0.75 -11.71 -16.30
C ASN A 5 2.24 -11.74 -15.90
N ASN A 6 3.14 -12.07 -16.83
CA ASN A 6 4.58 -12.04 -16.57
C ASN A 6 5.08 -10.60 -16.43
N SER A 7 4.55 -9.66 -17.21
CA SER A 7 4.94 -8.24 -17.07
C SER A 7 4.42 -7.60 -15.79
N VAL A 8 3.26 -8.02 -15.28
CA VAL A 8 2.74 -7.53 -13.99
C VAL A 8 3.61 -8.02 -12.83
N ASN A 9 3.95 -9.32 -12.83
CA ASN A 9 4.84 -9.87 -11.80
C ASN A 9 6.24 -9.25 -11.87
N GLU A 10 6.80 -9.08 -13.08
CA GLU A 10 8.10 -8.41 -13.27
C GLU A 10 8.09 -6.97 -12.72
N ARG A 11 6.98 -6.23 -12.87
CA ARG A 11 6.83 -4.86 -12.35
C ARG A 11 6.74 -4.81 -10.83
N ILE A 12 5.95 -5.69 -10.23
CA ILE A 12 5.81 -5.76 -8.77
C ILE A 12 7.12 -6.24 -8.12
N GLU A 13 7.83 -7.20 -8.73
CA GLU A 13 9.17 -7.61 -8.27
C GLU A 13 10.18 -6.46 -8.34
N GLN A 14 10.07 -5.59 -9.35
CA GLN A 14 10.91 -4.40 -9.48
C GLN A 14 10.57 -3.29 -8.48
N ALA A 15 9.38 -3.32 -7.88
CA ALA A 15 8.93 -2.38 -6.85
C ALA A 15 9.51 -2.73 -5.47
N HIS A 16 10.83 -2.83 -5.37
CA HIS A 16 11.56 -3.03 -4.11
C HIS A 16 11.10 -4.25 -3.28
N ASP A 17 10.83 -5.37 -3.94
CA ASP A 17 10.29 -6.60 -3.32
C ASP A 17 8.91 -6.39 -2.64
N ALA A 18 8.13 -5.39 -3.05
CA ALA A 18 6.77 -5.20 -2.56
C ALA A 18 5.89 -6.42 -2.84
N ARG A 19 4.97 -6.71 -1.92
CA ARG A 19 4.07 -7.87 -2.02
C ARG A 19 2.65 -7.49 -1.70
N ILE A 20 1.73 -7.91 -2.56
CA ILE A 20 0.29 -7.89 -2.26
C ILE A 20 -0.01 -9.04 -1.28
N ASP A 21 -0.47 -8.70 -0.08
CA ASP A 21 -0.82 -9.65 0.97
C ASP A 21 -2.33 -9.97 1.00
N LYS A 22 -3.17 -8.98 0.68
CA LYS A 22 -4.63 -9.12 0.46
C LYS A 22 -5.04 -8.29 -0.75
N LEU A 23 -5.98 -8.78 -1.55
CA LEU A 23 -6.53 -8.09 -2.72
C LEU A 23 -8.02 -8.40 -2.84
N PHE A 24 -8.83 -7.35 -2.84
CA PHE A 24 -10.27 -7.43 -3.06
C PHE A 24 -10.61 -6.68 -4.34
N TRP A 25 -11.45 -7.28 -5.19
CA TRP A 25 -12.19 -6.55 -6.21
C TRP A 25 -13.57 -6.26 -5.62
N ILE A 26 -13.80 -5.03 -5.15
CA ILE A 26 -14.96 -4.70 -4.32
C ILE A 26 -16.26 -5.06 -5.02
N ALA A 27 -16.38 -4.78 -6.32
CA ALA A 27 -17.57 -5.15 -7.11
C ALA A 27 -17.92 -6.64 -7.05
N ALA A 28 -16.92 -7.52 -6.94
CA ALA A 28 -17.10 -8.97 -6.86
C ALA A 28 -17.11 -9.50 -5.41
N SER A 29 -16.88 -8.64 -4.43
CA SER A 29 -16.72 -8.98 -3.01
C SER A 29 -17.75 -8.34 -2.09
N THR A 30 -18.83 -7.78 -2.63
CA THR A 30 -19.87 -7.06 -1.86
C THR A 30 -20.61 -7.91 -0.81
N GLY A 31 -20.58 -9.23 -0.93
CA GLY A 31 -21.13 -10.17 0.06
C GLY A 31 -20.06 -10.96 0.81
N SER A 32 -18.82 -10.49 0.83
CA SER A 32 -17.68 -11.20 1.44
C SER A 32 -17.50 -10.78 2.90
N ASP A 33 -17.62 -11.75 3.81
CA ASP A 33 -17.26 -11.57 5.22
C ASP A 33 -15.79 -11.15 5.37
N GLU A 34 -14.90 -11.62 4.48
CA GLU A 34 -13.48 -11.27 4.51
C GLU A 34 -13.23 -9.81 4.14
N LEU A 35 -13.98 -9.26 3.17
CA LEU A 35 -13.94 -7.82 2.88
C LEU A 35 -14.52 -7.02 4.05
N ALA A 36 -15.62 -7.47 4.64
CA ALA A 36 -16.23 -6.79 5.78
C ALA A 36 -15.27 -6.73 6.97
N GLU A 37 -14.64 -7.84 7.34
CA GLU A 37 -13.61 -7.91 8.38
C GLU A 37 -12.42 -7.01 8.03
N PHE A 38 -11.96 -7.02 6.78
CA PHE A 38 -10.87 -6.16 6.34
C PHE A 38 -11.18 -4.66 6.52
N LEU A 39 -12.37 -4.22 6.13
CA LEU A 39 -12.78 -2.82 6.22
C LEU A 39 -12.98 -2.35 7.67
N ASN A 40 -13.45 -3.24 8.55
CA ASN A 40 -13.76 -2.91 9.94
C ASN A 40 -12.58 -3.09 10.90
N GLU A 41 -11.70 -4.05 10.64
CA GLU A 41 -10.63 -4.44 11.58
C GLU A 41 -9.21 -4.15 11.08
N ASP A 42 -8.94 -4.25 9.77
CA ASP A 42 -7.60 -4.05 9.22
C ASP A 42 -7.31 -2.58 8.85
N LEU A 43 -8.34 -1.79 8.52
CA LEU A 43 -8.21 -0.37 8.19
C LEU A 43 -8.54 0.51 9.41
N ASP A 44 -7.57 1.31 9.84
CA ASP A 44 -7.81 2.35 10.84
C ASP A 44 -8.32 3.66 10.21
N ASP A 45 -8.67 4.64 11.04
CA ASP A 45 -9.22 5.92 10.58
C ASP A 45 -8.24 6.69 9.69
N GLU A 46 -6.93 6.59 9.96
CA GLU A 46 -5.92 7.23 9.11
C GLU A 46 -5.89 6.58 7.72
N ASN A 47 -6.06 5.24 7.64
CA ASN A 47 -6.12 4.53 6.37
C ASN A 47 -7.39 4.89 5.59
N TRP A 48 -8.53 5.04 6.27
CA TRP A 48 -9.78 5.48 5.66
C TRP A 48 -9.67 6.90 5.10
N GLU A 49 -9.08 7.82 5.86
CA GLU A 49 -8.87 9.21 5.43
C GLU A 49 -7.90 9.29 4.24
N GLU A 50 -6.88 8.43 4.20
CA GLU A 50 -5.94 8.37 3.07
C GLU A 50 -6.58 7.80 1.79
N LEU A 51 -7.38 6.74 1.92
CA LEU A 51 -7.97 6.03 0.78
C LEU A 51 -9.22 6.72 0.23
N PHE A 52 -10.06 7.23 1.12
CA PHE A 52 -11.41 7.69 0.83
C PHE A 52 -11.76 8.95 1.64
N PRO A 53 -10.99 10.04 1.50
CA PRO A 53 -11.20 11.26 2.29
C PRO A 53 -12.64 11.80 2.16
N GLU A 54 -13.23 11.72 0.96
CA GLU A 54 -14.60 12.15 0.70
C GLU A 54 -15.66 11.30 1.41
N LEU A 55 -15.34 10.04 1.74
CA LEU A 55 -16.23 9.18 2.50
C LEU A 55 -16.15 9.52 3.98
N VAL A 56 -14.96 9.76 4.51
CA VAL A 56 -14.78 10.17 5.92
C VAL A 56 -15.47 11.52 6.20
N GLU A 57 -15.47 12.43 5.22
CA GLU A 57 -16.18 13.70 5.32
C GLU A 57 -17.71 13.59 5.20
N ASN A 58 -18.24 12.41 4.84
CA ASN A 58 -19.68 12.17 4.75
C ASN A 58 -20.32 12.21 6.14
N GLU A 59 -21.44 12.92 6.27
CA GLU A 59 -22.17 13.06 7.54
C GLU A 59 -22.61 11.72 8.15
N ASN A 60 -22.75 10.68 7.33
CA ASN A 60 -23.18 9.35 7.74
C ASN A 60 -22.02 8.35 7.92
N TYR A 61 -20.75 8.75 7.75
CA TYR A 61 -19.60 7.85 7.84
C TYR A 61 -19.58 7.02 9.14
N GLU A 62 -19.74 7.69 10.28
CA GLU A 62 -19.74 7.02 11.58
C GLU A 62 -20.93 6.06 11.74
N GLU A 63 -22.10 6.37 11.17
CA GLU A 63 -23.27 5.48 11.18
C GLU A 63 -22.99 4.19 10.40
N TYR A 64 -22.49 4.32 9.15
CA TYR A 64 -22.08 3.15 8.36
C TYR A 64 -21.02 2.30 9.07
N LYS A 65 -20.09 2.94 9.78
CA LYS A 65 -19.02 2.26 10.52
C LYS A 65 -19.55 1.52 11.75
N GLU A 66 -20.37 2.17 12.56
CA GLU A 66 -20.96 1.58 13.77
C GLU A 66 -21.91 0.42 13.45
N ASP A 67 -22.64 0.51 12.35
CA ASP A 67 -23.58 -0.52 11.91
C ASP A 67 -22.91 -1.66 11.12
N GLY A 68 -21.61 -1.56 10.82
CA GLY A 68 -20.87 -2.56 10.04
C GLY A 68 -21.24 -2.55 8.55
N GLU A 69 -21.75 -1.44 8.04
CA GLU A 69 -22.26 -1.25 6.68
C GLU A 69 -21.26 -0.53 5.75
N LEU A 70 -19.96 -0.54 6.08
CA LEU A 70 -18.91 0.10 5.26
C LEU A 70 -18.87 -0.40 3.80
N ILE A 71 -19.25 -1.66 3.53
CA ILE A 71 -19.38 -2.16 2.15
C ILE A 71 -20.50 -1.42 1.41
N THR A 72 -21.64 -1.20 2.07
CA THR A 72 -22.75 -0.44 1.52
C THR A 72 -22.32 0.99 1.20
N MET A 73 -21.56 1.62 2.10
CA MET A 73 -21.01 2.96 1.86
C MET A 73 -20.12 3.02 0.61
N LEU A 74 -19.24 2.02 0.41
CA LEU A 74 -18.42 1.94 -0.80
C LEU A 74 -19.28 1.79 -2.06
N ILE A 75 -20.35 0.99 -2.01
CA ILE A 75 -21.28 0.83 -3.14
C ILE A 75 -22.03 2.13 -3.44
N ASP A 76 -22.58 2.78 -2.41
CA ASP A 76 -23.38 4.01 -2.54
C ASP A 76 -22.56 5.18 -3.11
N ASN A 77 -21.23 5.12 -3.02
CA ASN A 77 -20.30 6.12 -3.52
C ASN A 77 -19.45 5.62 -4.71
N ASP A 78 -19.92 4.58 -5.41
CA ASP A 78 -19.30 4.02 -6.62
C ASP A 78 -17.83 3.57 -6.44
N LYS A 79 -17.42 3.20 -5.22
CA LYS A 79 -16.08 2.67 -4.91
C LYS A 79 -16.00 1.17 -5.14
N LEU A 80 -16.03 0.78 -6.41
CA LEU A 80 -16.15 -0.61 -6.84
C LEU A 80 -14.85 -1.22 -7.38
N GLY A 81 -13.74 -0.47 -7.28
CA GLY A 81 -12.42 -0.86 -7.74
C GLY A 81 -11.73 -1.95 -6.91
N PHE A 82 -10.41 -1.89 -6.87
CA PHE A 82 -9.53 -2.81 -6.16
C PHE A 82 -9.04 -2.20 -4.86
N LEU A 83 -9.08 -2.98 -3.79
CA LEU A 83 -8.51 -2.63 -2.49
C LEU A 83 -7.45 -3.65 -2.12
N ALA A 84 -6.22 -3.19 -1.88
CA ALA A 84 -5.08 -4.04 -1.61
C ALA A 84 -4.38 -3.67 -0.30
N ARG A 85 -3.95 -4.69 0.44
CA ARG A 85 -2.93 -4.56 1.48
C ARG A 85 -1.60 -4.99 0.90
N VAL A 86 -0.62 -4.10 0.96
CA VAL A 86 0.71 -4.28 0.37
C VAL A 86 1.76 -4.18 1.46
N SER A 87 2.67 -5.14 1.50
CA SER A 87 3.82 -5.09 2.39
C SER A 87 5.10 -4.80 1.63
N ILE A 88 5.83 -3.79 2.12
CA ILE A 88 7.11 -3.35 1.54
C ILE A 88 8.21 -3.67 2.57
N PRO A 89 9.21 -4.49 2.22
CA PRO A 89 10.23 -4.90 3.16
C PRO A 89 11.16 -3.74 3.53
N ARG A 90 11.68 -3.79 4.75
CA ARG A 90 12.66 -2.81 5.23
C ARG A 90 13.93 -2.90 4.40
N CYS A 91 14.31 -1.80 3.78
CA CYS A 91 15.60 -1.65 3.12
C CYS A 91 16.63 -1.02 4.09
N TYR A 92 17.86 -1.51 4.08
CA TYR A 92 18.93 -1.09 4.99
C TYR A 92 20.32 -1.41 4.43
N ASN A 93 21.38 -1.02 5.15
CA ASN A 93 22.78 -1.22 4.73
C ASN A 93 23.07 -0.67 3.33
N PHE A 94 22.51 0.52 3.03
CA PHE A 94 22.69 1.16 1.74
C PHE A 94 24.17 1.45 1.48
N ARG A 95 24.65 1.05 0.30
CA ARG A 95 25.96 1.34 -0.24
C ARG A 95 25.83 2.29 -1.41
N TYR A 96 26.65 3.33 -1.42
CA TYR A 96 26.58 4.40 -2.39
C TYR A 96 27.83 4.41 -3.27
N ASP A 97 27.63 4.63 -4.56
CA ASP A 97 28.67 4.99 -5.51
C ASP A 97 28.40 6.43 -5.98
N GLY A 98 29.08 7.38 -5.34
CA GLY A 98 28.72 8.80 -5.42
C GLY A 98 27.35 9.07 -4.78
N GLU A 99 26.43 9.64 -5.56
CA GLU A 99 25.06 9.93 -5.15
C GLU A 99 24.08 8.76 -5.39
N ASN A 100 24.51 7.75 -6.14
CA ASN A 100 23.65 6.62 -6.52
C ASN A 100 23.77 5.47 -5.54
N ILE A 101 22.65 4.80 -5.26
CA ILE A 101 22.64 3.56 -4.49
C ILE A 101 23.17 2.44 -5.40
N SER A 102 24.32 1.89 -5.03
CA SER A 102 24.94 0.74 -5.70
C SER A 102 24.39 -0.60 -5.21
N ASN A 103 23.96 -0.67 -3.94
CA ASN A 103 23.48 -1.89 -3.31
C ASN A 103 22.75 -1.57 -1.99
N TYR A 104 21.84 -2.44 -1.57
CA TYR A 104 21.19 -2.42 -0.27
C TYR A 104 20.83 -3.86 0.17
N SER A 105 20.42 -4.03 1.41
CA SER A 105 19.85 -5.29 1.93
C SER A 105 18.37 -5.09 2.20
N SER A 106 17.54 -6.10 1.94
CA SER A 106 16.12 -6.12 2.29
C SER A 106 15.86 -7.13 3.42
N ASN A 107 15.03 -6.74 4.40
CA ASN A 107 14.59 -7.62 5.48
C ASN A 107 13.13 -7.98 5.30
N GLN A 108 12.88 -9.23 4.91
CA GLN A 108 11.54 -9.74 4.65
C GLN A 108 10.70 -9.96 5.91
N GLY A 109 11.30 -9.94 7.11
CA GLY A 109 10.62 -10.08 8.40
C GLY A 109 10.19 -8.74 9.03
N HIS A 110 10.72 -7.61 8.55
CA HIS A 110 10.31 -6.28 8.98
C HIS A 110 9.75 -5.54 7.78
N ARG A 111 8.43 -5.35 7.73
CA ARG A 111 7.75 -4.74 6.59
C ARG A 111 6.95 -3.54 7.04
N ARG A 112 6.79 -2.57 6.14
CA ARG A 112 5.81 -1.50 6.27
C ARG A 112 4.58 -1.89 5.48
N LEU A 113 3.41 -1.77 6.11
CA LEU A 113 2.12 -2.00 5.47
C LEU A 113 1.63 -0.72 4.82
N ARG A 114 0.97 -0.89 3.68
CA ARG A 114 0.31 0.15 2.91
C ARG A 114 -1.00 -0.40 2.38
N TYR A 115 -2.00 0.47 2.36
CA TYR A 115 -3.30 0.17 1.80
C TYR A 115 -3.47 1.00 0.54
N ILE A 116 -4.00 0.40 -0.51
CA ILE A 116 -4.12 1.03 -1.83
C ILE A 116 -5.49 0.74 -2.39
N TYR A 117 -6.18 1.79 -2.81
CA TYR A 117 -7.37 1.73 -3.64
C TYR A 117 -7.05 2.16 -5.07
N ALA A 118 -7.62 1.47 -6.07
CA ALA A 118 -7.46 1.82 -7.47
C ALA A 118 -8.68 1.35 -8.30
N GLU A 119 -9.09 2.10 -9.32
CA GLU A 119 -10.26 1.75 -10.13
C GLU A 119 -9.97 0.64 -11.15
N SER A 120 -8.70 0.43 -11.49
CA SER A 120 -8.27 -0.57 -12.47
C SER A 120 -7.01 -1.33 -12.04
N PRO A 121 -6.74 -2.52 -12.62
CA PRO A 121 -5.50 -3.24 -12.35
C PRO A 121 -4.24 -2.45 -12.71
N GLU A 122 -4.28 -1.68 -13.80
CA GLU A 122 -3.16 -0.84 -14.23
C GLU A 122 -2.85 0.28 -13.23
N GLU A 123 -3.88 0.93 -12.71
CA GLU A 123 -3.75 1.94 -11.65
C GLU A 123 -3.24 1.30 -10.36
N LEU A 124 -3.73 0.11 -9.99
CA LEU A 124 -3.27 -0.60 -8.81
C LEU A 124 -1.77 -0.87 -8.86
N ILE A 125 -1.28 -1.40 -9.99
CA ILE A 125 0.16 -1.69 -10.17
C ILE A 125 0.97 -0.39 -10.08
N THR A 126 0.49 0.68 -10.72
CA THR A 126 1.18 1.97 -10.72
C THR A 126 1.23 2.58 -9.32
N ALA A 127 0.15 2.49 -8.55
CA ALA A 127 0.09 2.94 -7.17
C ALA A 127 1.03 2.12 -6.26
N ILE A 128 1.12 0.80 -6.47
CA ILE A 128 2.07 -0.06 -5.74
C ILE A 128 3.51 0.38 -6.00
N GLU A 129 3.88 0.66 -7.25
CA GLU A 129 5.21 1.14 -7.61
C GLU A 129 5.55 2.46 -6.91
N ILE A 130 4.64 3.45 -6.99
CA ILE A 130 4.81 4.76 -6.35
C ILE A 130 5.02 4.62 -4.85
N VAL A 131 4.14 3.87 -4.18
CA VAL A 131 4.19 3.70 -2.72
C VAL A 131 5.43 2.91 -2.30
N ALA A 132 5.87 1.93 -3.10
CA ALA A 132 7.12 1.21 -2.85
C ALA A 132 8.34 2.13 -2.93
N ASP A 133 8.40 2.99 -3.94
CA ASP A 133 9.47 3.97 -4.12
C ASP A 133 9.51 4.98 -2.97
N GLU A 134 8.36 5.48 -2.53
CA GLU A 134 8.24 6.39 -1.37
C GLU A 134 8.79 5.75 -0.09
N VAL A 135 8.39 4.50 0.20
CA VAL A 135 8.88 3.77 1.36
C VAL A 135 10.37 3.48 1.27
N PHE A 136 10.89 3.20 0.07
CA PHE A 136 12.31 3.01 -0.16
C PHE A 136 13.12 4.30 0.10
N GLU A 137 12.65 5.45 -0.41
CA GLU A 137 13.28 6.76 -0.17
C GLU A 137 13.23 7.16 1.31
N ASP A 138 12.17 6.81 2.04
CA ASP A 138 12.12 6.96 3.50
C ASP A 138 13.23 6.18 4.20
N TYR A 139 13.45 4.92 3.82
CA TYR A 139 14.51 4.10 4.41
C TYR A 139 15.90 4.65 4.09
N LYS A 140 16.12 5.14 2.87
CA LYS A 140 17.35 5.83 2.47
C LYS A 140 17.56 7.11 3.30
N ALA A 141 16.53 7.92 3.50
CA ALA A 141 16.61 9.13 4.32
C ALA A 141 16.98 8.82 5.78
N ILE A 142 16.43 7.73 6.34
CA ILE A 142 16.79 7.22 7.67
C ILE A 142 18.28 6.84 7.72
N ASP A 143 18.79 6.06 6.76
CA ASP A 143 20.20 5.64 6.70
C ASP A 143 21.15 6.85 6.62
N LEU A 144 20.85 7.83 5.77
CA LEU A 144 21.65 9.06 5.65
C LEU A 144 21.66 9.87 6.95
N LYS A 145 20.51 9.96 7.64
CA LYS A 145 20.39 10.62 8.93
C LYS A 145 21.17 9.90 10.03
N GLU A 146 21.23 8.57 10.01
CA GLU A 146 22.01 7.79 10.97
C GLU A 146 23.52 7.95 10.75
N LYS A 147 23.98 7.90 9.49
CA LYS A 147 25.40 8.11 9.14
C LYS A 147 25.90 9.51 9.48
N SER A 148 25.09 10.55 9.28
CA SER A 148 25.45 11.92 9.66
C SER A 148 25.54 12.16 11.17
N LYS A 149 24.85 11.35 11.99
CA LYS A 149 24.98 11.39 13.45
C LYS A 149 26.25 10.71 13.95
N GLN A 150 26.68 9.64 13.29
CA GLN A 150 27.91 8.91 13.65
C GLN A 150 29.20 9.66 13.28
N THR A 151 29.11 10.66 12.41
CA THR A 151 30.25 11.48 11.94
C THR A 151 30.40 12.82 12.69
N LYS A 152 29.54 13.13 13.66
CA LYS A 152 29.74 14.27 14.57
C LYS A 152 30.68 13.86 15.71
N PRO A 153 31.82 14.56 15.91
CA PRO A 153 32.80 14.25 16.96
C PRO A 153 32.26 14.48 18.36
#